data_AF-A0A948XPP6-F1
#
_entry.id   AF-A0A948XPP6-F1
#
_cell.length_a   1.000
_cell.length_b   1.000
_cell.length_c   1.000
_cell.angle_alpha   90.00
_cell.angle_beta   90.00
_cell.angle_gamma   90.00
#
_symmetry.space_group_name_H-M   'P 1'
#
loop_
_entity.id
_entity.type
_entity.pdbx_description
1 polymer ?
#
loop_
_entity_poly.entity_id
_entity_poly.type
_entity_poly.pdbx_seq_one_letter_code
_entity_poly.pdbx_strand_id
1 'polypeptide(L)'
;AHELAHLQRGDWIFLILSRTAVALFWFNPLVWILHAALSARSEEAADAAALGEVDRGTYARALVDLATDFNPPAALGMAGPAETLSRRIACIMKTSPALRPRPLAMALAVGALVGIATPIAALELTPRAAPFRHAPAGLDSADPSSTPEAVDAVAPVAPVPPVEAVAEVAPASPVASIGDWFAGQDAWAPPPPPPAPPAPPAPPAPPAPPAPPAWAPRAGDVHYSRSLTEEERQAVAEARQAAAEARIQAREARREAVEARARVRAEVARAPEARVQARAAVAEAARAQARAGVAREHAAREMAEARVHMARGADQMVAGAEQMRQESARLRDPAYRATQIERARERGDTVTDAELQALSPRLATQADELERRAVELRERAARQPS
;
A
#
# COMPACT_ATOMS: atom_id res chain seq x y z
N ALA A 1 21.97 -12.96 -19.04
CA ALA A 1 23.08 -12.42 -18.23
C ALA A 1 22.59 -11.91 -16.87
N HIS A 2 21.83 -10.80 -16.80
CA HIS A 2 21.33 -10.21 -15.53
C HIS A 2 20.57 -11.19 -14.61
N GLU A 3 19.48 -11.78 -15.09
CA GLU A 3 18.68 -12.74 -14.30
C GLU A 3 19.48 -13.99 -13.89
N LEU A 4 20.39 -14.44 -14.75
CA LEU A 4 21.25 -15.58 -14.45
C LEU A 4 22.25 -15.23 -13.33
N ALA A 5 22.73 -13.99 -13.27
CA ALA A 5 23.61 -13.52 -12.21
C ALA A 5 22.90 -13.53 -10.84
N HIS A 6 21.61 -13.20 -10.78
CA HIS A 6 20.82 -13.33 -9.55
C HIS A 6 20.71 -14.80 -9.09
N LEU A 7 20.48 -15.73 -10.02
CA LEU A 7 20.39 -17.15 -9.72
C LEU A 7 21.73 -17.74 -9.26
N GLN A 8 22.83 -17.42 -9.94
CA GLN A 8 24.17 -17.91 -9.59
C GLN A 8 24.67 -17.38 -8.24
N ARG A 9 24.29 -16.15 -7.87
CA ARG A 9 24.68 -15.53 -6.59
C ARG A 9 23.72 -15.84 -5.44
N GLY A 10 22.55 -16.43 -5.74
CA GLY A 10 21.56 -16.78 -4.72
C GLY A 10 20.90 -15.57 -4.06
N ASP A 11 20.82 -14.44 -4.78
CA ASP A 11 20.28 -13.17 -4.23
C ASP A 11 18.83 -13.33 -3.73
N TRP A 12 18.07 -14.25 -4.33
CA TRP A 12 16.68 -14.55 -3.96
C TRP A 12 16.53 -14.99 -2.49
N ILE A 13 17.50 -15.71 -1.91
CA ILE A 13 17.44 -16.17 -0.52
C ILE A 13 17.46 -14.96 0.44
N PHE A 14 18.36 -14.02 0.18
CA PHE A 14 18.52 -12.81 0.99
C PHE A 14 17.33 -11.85 0.81
N LEU A 15 16.80 -11.76 -0.42
CA LEU A 15 15.59 -10.96 -0.68
C LEU A 15 14.36 -11.54 0.05
N ILE A 16 14.15 -12.87 0.04
CA ILE A 16 13.08 -13.51 0.81
C ILE A 16 13.29 -13.26 2.30
N LEU A 17 14.49 -13.49 2.84
CA LEU A 17 14.77 -13.28 4.26
C LEU A 17 14.53 -11.82 4.69
N SER A 18 14.95 -10.87 3.86
CA SER A 18 14.71 -9.44 4.14
C SER A 18 13.22 -9.07 4.10
N ARG A 19 12.44 -9.69 3.21
CA ARG A 19 10.99 -9.47 3.11
C ARG A 19 10.25 -10.11 4.29
N THR A 20 10.69 -11.27 4.75
CA THR A 20 10.22 -11.87 6.01
C THR A 20 10.57 -10.98 7.21
N ALA A 21 11.78 -10.42 7.26
CA ALA A 21 12.17 -9.48 8.31
C ALA A 21 11.31 -8.21 8.29
N VAL A 22 11.00 -7.65 7.11
CA VAL A 22 10.06 -6.52 6.99
C VAL A 22 8.66 -6.91 7.46
N ALA A 23 8.19 -8.12 7.16
CA ALA A 23 6.88 -8.58 7.62
C ALA A 23 6.81 -8.75 9.15
N LEU A 24 7.86 -9.32 9.76
CA LEU A 24 7.94 -9.53 11.21
C LEU A 24 8.16 -8.23 11.98
N PHE A 25 8.98 -7.33 11.44
CA PHE A 25 9.39 -6.08 12.09
C PHE A 25 8.82 -4.86 11.37
N TRP A 26 7.61 -4.94 10.82
CA TRP A 26 7.01 -3.91 9.96
C TRP A 26 6.94 -2.52 10.62
N PHE A 27 6.90 -2.46 11.96
CA PHE A 27 6.90 -1.23 12.75
C PHE A 27 8.29 -0.58 12.89
N ASN A 28 9.37 -1.29 12.58
CA ASN A 28 10.74 -0.79 12.73
C ASN A 28 11.23 -0.16 11.40
N PRO A 29 11.49 1.16 11.35
CA PRO A 29 11.94 1.83 10.12
C PRO A 29 13.29 1.32 9.59
N LEU A 30 14.14 0.74 10.44
CA LEU A 30 15.46 0.25 10.04
C LEU A 30 15.38 -0.97 9.11
N VAL A 31 14.41 -1.86 9.28
CA VAL A 31 14.27 -3.01 8.37
C VAL A 31 13.80 -2.61 6.98
N TRP A 32 13.02 -1.53 6.85
CA TRP A 32 12.65 -0.97 5.55
C TRP A 32 13.87 -0.40 4.82
N ILE A 33 14.71 0.36 5.53
CA ILE A 33 15.96 0.90 4.99
C ILE A 33 16.92 -0.23 4.60
N LEU A 34 17.04 -1.26 5.45
CA LEU A 34 17.89 -2.41 5.20
C LEU A 34 17.42 -3.20 3.97
N HIS A 35 16.11 -3.44 3.84
CA HIS A 35 15.54 -4.10 2.67
C HIS A 35 15.80 -3.29 1.39
N ALA A 36 15.55 -1.97 1.42
CA ALA A 36 15.83 -1.09 0.28
C ALA A 36 17.31 -1.09 -0.11
N ALA A 37 18.22 -1.05 0.88
CA ALA A 37 19.65 -1.10 0.64
C ALA A 37 20.11 -2.46 0.08
N LEU A 38 19.56 -3.56 0.60
CA LEU A 38 19.87 -4.91 0.12
C LEU A 38 19.42 -5.09 -1.34
N SER A 39 18.18 -4.72 -1.65
CA SER A 39 17.63 -4.77 -3.02
C SER A 39 18.43 -3.91 -3.99
N ALA A 40 18.83 -2.70 -3.59
CA ALA A 40 19.67 -1.86 -4.44
C ALA A 40 21.04 -2.50 -4.72
N ARG A 41 21.67 -3.11 -3.71
CA ARG A 41 22.98 -3.75 -3.87
C ARG A 41 22.92 -5.05 -4.68
N SER A 42 21.81 -5.79 -4.64
CA SER A 42 21.64 -6.96 -5.50
C SER A 42 21.52 -6.57 -6.97
N GLU A 43 20.76 -5.52 -7.28
CA GLU A 43 20.63 -5.01 -8.65
C GLU A 43 21.95 -4.46 -9.19
N GLU A 44 22.66 -3.63 -8.41
CA GLU A 44 23.97 -3.08 -8.80
C GLU A 44 24.99 -4.19 -9.12
N ALA A 45 24.99 -5.28 -8.34
CA ALA A 45 25.90 -6.39 -8.56
C ALA A 45 25.50 -7.29 -9.74
N ALA A 46 24.20 -7.46 -9.99
CA ALA A 46 23.70 -8.17 -11.18
C ALA A 46 23.93 -7.36 -12.47
N ASP A 47 23.73 -6.05 -12.44
CA ASP A 47 24.05 -5.13 -13.55
C ASP A 47 25.55 -5.20 -13.89
N ALA A 48 26.42 -5.18 -12.86
CA ALA A 48 27.87 -5.28 -13.04
C ALA A 48 28.30 -6.63 -13.65
N ALA A 49 27.64 -7.73 -13.26
CA ALA A 49 27.89 -9.04 -13.85
C ALA A 49 27.41 -9.12 -15.31
N ALA A 50 26.24 -8.55 -15.62
CA ALA A 50 25.69 -8.52 -16.97
C ALA A 50 26.57 -7.72 -17.94
N LEU A 51 27.12 -6.59 -17.50
CA LEU A 51 28.05 -5.76 -18.28
C LEU A 51 29.42 -6.43 -18.52
N GLY A 52 29.72 -7.53 -17.82
CA GLY A 52 30.89 -8.37 -18.09
C GLY A 52 30.70 -9.34 -19.25
N GLU A 53 29.45 -9.66 -19.61
CA GLU A 53 29.11 -10.63 -20.65
C GLU A 53 28.48 -10.00 -21.91
N VAL A 54 27.81 -8.85 -21.77
CA VAL A 54 27.01 -8.22 -22.85
C VAL A 54 27.50 -6.80 -23.13
N ASP A 55 27.44 -6.40 -24.41
CA ASP A 55 27.75 -5.03 -24.83
C ASP A 55 26.84 -4.00 -24.15
N ARG A 56 27.44 -2.90 -23.69
CA ARG A 56 26.76 -1.86 -22.91
C ARG A 56 25.62 -1.20 -23.67
N GLY A 57 25.80 -0.96 -24.97
CA GLY A 57 24.81 -0.28 -25.80
C GLY A 57 23.58 -1.13 -26.07
N THR A 58 23.76 -2.45 -26.14
CA THR A 58 22.65 -3.42 -26.27
C THR A 58 21.92 -3.59 -24.95
N TYR A 59 22.65 -3.66 -23.83
CA TYR A 59 22.07 -3.75 -22.50
C TYR A 59 21.26 -2.49 -22.12
N ALA A 60 21.79 -1.30 -22.41
CA ALA A 60 21.10 -0.04 -22.15
C ALA A 60 19.78 0.09 -22.94
N ARG A 61 19.74 -0.36 -24.20
CA ARG A 61 18.50 -0.42 -25.00
C ARG A 61 17.47 -1.35 -24.38
N ALA A 62 17.87 -2.55 -23.97
CA ALA A 62 16.97 -3.49 -23.29
C ALA A 62 16.40 -2.93 -21.97
N LEU A 63 17.19 -2.18 -21.20
CA LEU A 63 16.70 -1.52 -19.98
C LEU A 63 15.70 -0.38 -20.29
N VAL A 64 15.90 0.36 -21.39
CA VAL A 64 14.99 1.42 -21.82
C VAL A 64 13.68 0.83 -22.33
N ASP A 65 13.74 -0.23 -23.14
CA ASP A 65 12.56 -0.93 -23.65
C ASP A 65 11.73 -1.51 -22.48
N LEU A 66 12.40 -2.12 -21.50
CA LEU A 66 11.76 -2.59 -20.27
C LEU A 66 11.15 -1.45 -19.46
N ALA A 67 11.80 -0.29 -19.39
CA ALA A 67 11.28 0.90 -18.70
C ALA A 67 10.03 1.47 -19.37
N THR A 68 9.96 1.41 -20.70
CA THR A 68 8.80 1.87 -21.47
C THR A 68 7.62 0.92 -21.40
N ASP A 69 7.87 -0.39 -21.25
CA ASP A 69 6.84 -1.41 -21.13
C ASP A 69 6.30 -1.55 -19.69
N PHE A 70 7.11 -1.20 -18.67
CA PHE A 70 6.71 -1.18 -17.27
C PHE A 70 6.07 0.16 -16.87
N ASN A 71 4.75 0.22 -16.86
CA ASN A 71 3.99 1.28 -16.17
C ASN A 71 3.57 0.79 -14.77
N PRO A 72 4.31 1.07 -13.68
CA PRO A 72 3.94 0.59 -12.35
C PRO A 72 2.66 1.30 -11.87
N PRO A 73 1.65 0.56 -11.36
CA PRO A 73 0.51 1.21 -10.72
C PRO A 73 1.02 2.00 -9.51
N ALA A 74 0.59 3.26 -9.40
CA ALA A 74 0.99 4.24 -8.38
C ALA A 74 0.83 3.75 -6.91
N ALA A 75 0.16 2.63 -6.69
CA ALA A 75 -0.01 1.97 -5.38
C ALA A 75 1.28 1.35 -4.79
N LEU A 76 2.38 1.24 -5.56
CA LEU A 76 3.70 0.77 -5.07
C LEU A 76 4.63 1.92 -4.61
N GLY A 77 4.14 3.16 -4.59
CA GLY A 77 4.93 4.39 -4.39
C GLY A 77 5.55 4.63 -3.01
N MET A 78 5.56 3.66 -2.09
CA MET A 78 6.22 3.82 -0.78
C MET A 78 7.58 3.12 -0.68
N ALA A 79 8.06 2.47 -1.74
CA ALA A 79 9.42 1.94 -1.86
C ALA A 79 9.81 1.67 -3.34
N GLY A 80 9.74 2.72 -4.17
CA GLY A 80 9.55 2.66 -5.62
C GLY A 80 10.55 1.85 -6.49
N PRO A 81 10.04 1.07 -7.46
CA PRO A 81 10.82 0.49 -8.58
C PRO A 81 11.26 1.49 -9.67
N ALA A 82 10.57 2.63 -9.80
CA ALA A 82 10.83 3.60 -10.88
C ALA A 82 12.09 4.46 -10.62
N GLU A 83 12.28 4.95 -9.39
CA GLU A 83 13.50 5.68 -9.00
C GLU A 83 14.75 4.77 -9.05
N THR A 84 14.58 3.48 -8.76
CA THR A 84 15.66 2.50 -8.86
C THR A 84 16.11 2.29 -10.30
N LEU A 85 15.20 2.32 -11.28
CA LEU A 85 15.53 2.13 -12.69
C LEU A 85 16.29 3.35 -13.27
N SER A 86 15.82 4.57 -13.00
CA SER A 86 16.53 5.80 -13.40
C SER A 86 17.92 5.91 -12.73
N ARG A 87 18.02 5.51 -11.46
CA ARG A 87 19.29 5.46 -10.73
C ARG A 87 20.23 4.38 -11.30
N ARG A 88 19.72 3.22 -11.69
CA ARG A 88 20.48 2.14 -12.35
C ARG A 88 21.03 2.58 -13.72
N ILE A 89 20.20 3.21 -14.55
CA ILE A 89 20.62 3.79 -15.84
C ILE A 89 21.72 4.84 -15.62
N ALA A 90 21.56 5.73 -14.63
CA ALA A 90 22.57 6.74 -14.32
C ALA A 90 23.88 6.15 -13.75
N CYS A 91 23.81 5.03 -13.03
CA CYS A 91 24.98 4.37 -12.44
C CYS A 91 25.75 3.56 -13.50
N ILE A 92 25.05 2.89 -14.43
CA ILE A 92 25.66 2.20 -15.58
C ILE A 92 26.41 3.18 -16.49
N MET A 93 25.90 4.41 -16.63
CA MET A 93 26.57 5.47 -17.40
C MET A 93 27.77 6.11 -16.69
N LYS A 94 27.91 5.95 -15.36
CA LYS A 94 29.05 6.47 -14.58
C LYS A 94 29.96 5.33 -14.15
N THR A 95 31.04 5.14 -14.90
CA THR A 95 32.13 4.18 -14.64
C THR A 95 32.47 4.11 -13.15
N SER A 96 32.12 3.00 -12.49
CA SER A 96 32.50 2.74 -11.10
C SER A 96 33.17 1.37 -11.00
N PRO A 97 34.34 1.26 -10.35
CA PRO A 97 35.11 0.02 -10.30
C PRO A 97 34.48 -1.02 -9.37
N ALA A 98 34.73 -2.30 -9.68
CA ALA A 98 34.19 -3.45 -8.96
C ALA A 98 34.56 -3.45 -7.47
N LEU A 99 33.56 -3.43 -6.59
CA LEU A 99 33.73 -3.67 -5.15
C LEU A 99 33.45 -5.14 -4.84
N ARG A 100 34.47 -5.87 -4.37
CA ARG A 100 34.33 -7.24 -3.86
C ARG A 100 33.53 -7.26 -2.54
N PRO A 101 32.63 -8.24 -2.31
CA PRO A 101 31.90 -8.35 -1.06
C PRO A 101 32.77 -8.96 0.05
N ARG A 102 32.76 -8.36 1.25
CA ARG A 102 33.24 -8.98 2.50
C ARG A 102 32.03 -9.60 3.24
N PRO A 103 31.79 -10.93 3.13
CA PRO A 103 30.60 -11.58 3.69
C PRO A 103 30.56 -11.57 5.23
N LEU A 104 31.71 -11.41 5.88
CA LEU A 104 31.83 -11.42 7.35
C LEU A 104 31.15 -10.20 8.02
N ALA A 105 31.26 -9.01 7.42
CA ALA A 105 30.71 -7.79 8.00
C ALA A 105 29.17 -7.77 7.97
N MET A 106 28.58 -8.38 6.94
CA MET A 106 27.13 -8.52 6.80
C MET A 106 26.58 -9.60 7.73
N ALA A 107 27.28 -10.73 7.87
CA ALA A 107 26.91 -11.78 8.83
C ALA A 107 26.97 -11.28 10.29
N LEU A 108 27.97 -10.46 10.64
CA LEU A 108 28.08 -9.85 11.97
C LEU A 108 26.98 -8.83 12.24
N ALA A 109 26.57 -8.04 11.24
CA ALA A 109 25.47 -7.09 11.39
C ALA A 109 24.12 -7.80 11.59
N VAL A 110 23.88 -8.89 10.88
CA VAL A 110 22.67 -9.72 11.05
C VAL A 110 22.70 -10.48 12.39
N GLY A 111 23.86 -11.02 12.78
CA GLY A 111 24.04 -11.67 14.08
C GLY A 111 23.82 -10.73 15.26
N ALA A 112 24.30 -9.48 15.16
CA ALA A 112 24.04 -8.45 16.17
C ALA A 112 22.55 -8.10 16.28
N LEU A 113 21.83 -8.05 15.16
CA LEU A 113 20.40 -7.74 15.14
C LEU A 113 19.56 -8.87 15.78
N VAL A 114 19.92 -10.13 15.55
CA VAL A 114 19.29 -11.29 16.19
C VAL A 114 19.66 -11.39 17.67
N GLY A 115 20.92 -11.11 18.03
CA GLY A 115 21.40 -11.11 19.41
C GLY A 115 20.74 -10.05 20.29
N ILE A 116 20.40 -8.88 19.72
CA ILE A 116 19.73 -7.78 20.45
C ILE A 116 18.21 -8.01 20.58
N ALA A 117 17.59 -8.84 19.73
CA ALA A 117 16.17 -9.19 19.85
C ALA A 117 15.90 -10.29 20.90
N THR A 118 16.92 -10.99 21.37
CA THR A 118 16.76 -12.17 22.24
C THR A 118 16.64 -11.87 23.76
N PRO A 119 17.12 -10.77 24.37
CA PRO A 119 16.97 -10.54 25.80
C PRO A 119 15.76 -9.64 26.15
N ILE A 120 14.68 -9.64 25.35
CA ILE A 120 13.41 -9.02 25.77
C ILE A 120 12.38 -10.08 26.20
N ALA A 121 12.53 -11.34 25.77
CA ALA A 121 11.71 -12.46 26.26
C ALA A 121 12.15 -12.99 27.64
N ALA A 122 13.36 -12.64 28.12
CA ALA A 122 13.90 -13.11 29.40
C ALA A 122 13.63 -12.19 30.60
N LEU A 123 13.01 -11.01 30.40
CA LEU A 123 12.69 -10.05 31.46
C LEU A 123 11.28 -10.19 32.05
N GLU A 124 10.45 -11.10 31.50
CA GLU A 124 9.06 -11.36 31.96
C GLU A 124 8.96 -12.39 33.11
N LEU A 125 10.07 -12.91 33.64
CA LEU A 125 10.07 -13.77 34.83
C LEU A 125 10.71 -13.07 36.03
N THR A 126 10.10 -11.97 36.46
CA THR A 126 10.31 -11.46 37.82
C THR A 126 8.95 -11.35 38.50
N PRO A 127 8.59 -12.26 39.42
CA PRO A 127 7.38 -12.08 40.21
C PRO A 127 7.50 -10.78 40.99
N ARG A 128 6.56 -9.87 40.76
CA ARG A 128 6.44 -8.59 41.46
C ARG A 128 6.19 -8.86 42.95
N ALA A 129 7.25 -8.79 43.75
CA ALA A 129 7.13 -8.76 45.20
C ALA A 129 6.33 -7.49 45.59
N ALA A 130 5.14 -7.69 46.14
CA ALA A 130 4.34 -6.61 46.71
C ALA A 130 5.09 -5.99 47.89
N PRO A 131 5.14 -4.65 48.03
CA PRO A 131 5.71 -4.04 49.23
C PRO A 131 4.81 -4.38 50.43
N PHE A 132 5.44 -4.97 51.45
CA PHE A 132 4.88 -5.19 52.77
C PHE A 132 4.22 -3.90 53.29
N ARG A 133 2.91 -3.96 53.55
CA ARG A 133 2.26 -3.05 54.49
C ARG A 133 2.77 -3.38 55.89
N HIS A 134 3.63 -2.54 56.46
CA HIS A 134 3.79 -2.49 57.90
C HIS A 134 2.72 -1.57 58.49
N ALA A 135 1.92 -2.13 59.39
CA ALA A 135 1.20 -1.41 60.42
C ALA A 135 1.31 -2.27 61.70
N PRO A 136 1.11 -1.73 62.90
CA PRO A 136 1.76 -0.58 63.54
C PRO A 136 2.39 -1.01 64.89
N ALA A 137 3.20 -0.16 65.52
CA ALA A 137 3.71 -0.42 66.88
C ALA A 137 3.34 0.75 67.82
N GLY A 138 2.57 0.41 68.86
CA GLY A 138 2.50 1.13 70.14
C GLY A 138 1.45 2.24 70.24
N LEU A 139 0.36 1.99 70.96
CA LEU A 139 0.10 2.58 72.28
C LEU A 139 -1.13 1.90 72.92
N ASP A 140 -0.87 1.37 74.11
CA ASP A 140 -1.71 0.86 75.19
C ASP A 140 -3.21 1.21 75.19
N SER A 141 -4.06 0.20 75.46
CA SER A 141 -4.90 0.08 76.69
C SER A 141 -6.22 -0.67 76.44
N ALA A 142 -6.56 -1.55 77.40
CA ALA A 142 -7.86 -2.16 77.71
C ALA A 142 -8.32 -3.44 76.97
N ASP A 143 -7.89 -4.57 77.54
CA ASP A 143 -8.64 -5.76 78.08
C ASP A 143 -10.14 -6.02 77.72
N PRO A 144 -10.67 -7.25 77.94
CA PRO A 144 -11.16 -8.12 76.87
C PRO A 144 -12.63 -8.51 77.07
N SER A 145 -13.26 -9.19 76.10
CA SER A 145 -14.20 -10.31 76.33
C SER A 145 -15.09 -10.58 75.12
N SER A 146 -15.36 -11.88 74.96
CA SER A 146 -16.53 -12.52 74.35
C SER A 146 -16.56 -12.78 72.84
N THR A 147 -16.54 -14.10 72.58
CA THR A 147 -16.97 -14.91 71.44
C THR A 147 -18.40 -14.67 70.94
N PRO A 148 -18.82 -15.31 69.82
CA PRO A 148 -19.78 -14.80 68.84
C PRO A 148 -21.19 -15.40 68.94
N GLU A 149 -22.18 -14.65 68.45
CA GLU A 149 -23.56 -15.05 68.06
C GLU A 149 -24.20 -13.78 67.46
N ALA A 150 -25.29 -13.74 66.70
CA ALA A 150 -25.97 -14.57 65.72
C ALA A 150 -27.21 -13.74 65.28
N VAL A 151 -27.85 -14.16 64.18
CA VAL A 151 -29.25 -13.93 63.75
C VAL A 151 -29.78 -12.56 63.26
N ASP A 152 -30.22 -12.61 61.99
CA ASP A 152 -31.50 -12.17 61.41
C ASP A 152 -32.08 -10.76 61.62
N ALA A 153 -32.33 -10.09 60.48
CA ALA A 153 -33.65 -9.51 60.18
C ALA A 153 -33.86 -9.34 58.65
N VAL A 154 -35.07 -9.68 58.21
CA VAL A 154 -35.52 -9.98 56.85
C VAL A 154 -36.39 -8.86 56.26
N ALA A 155 -36.16 -8.55 54.97
CA ALA A 155 -37.10 -8.11 53.89
C ALA A 155 -37.73 -6.68 53.91
N PRO A 156 -38.26 -6.13 52.77
CA PRO A 156 -38.59 -6.79 51.50
C PRO A 156 -38.16 -6.11 50.18
N VAL A 157 -38.16 -6.94 49.14
CA VAL A 157 -38.13 -6.63 47.70
C VAL A 157 -39.56 -6.56 47.16
N ALA A 158 -39.82 -5.68 46.17
CA ALA A 158 -40.63 -5.90 44.95
C ALA A 158 -41.00 -4.55 44.28
N PRO A 159 -41.57 -4.51 43.06
CA PRO A 159 -41.11 -5.10 41.80
C PRO A 159 -41.21 -4.10 40.61
N VAL A 160 -40.63 -4.48 39.46
CA VAL A 160 -40.92 -3.86 38.15
C VAL A 160 -42.25 -4.40 37.61
N PRO A 161 -43.05 -3.59 36.90
CA PRO A 161 -43.89 -4.12 35.83
C PRO A 161 -43.77 -3.39 34.46
N PRO A 162 -44.27 -4.01 33.37
CA PRO A 162 -43.89 -3.71 31.98
C PRO A 162 -45.05 -3.27 31.04
N VAL A 163 -44.67 -3.04 29.77
CA VAL A 163 -45.35 -3.11 28.44
C VAL A 163 -46.41 -2.09 27.94
N GLU A 164 -46.14 -1.60 26.70
CA GLU A 164 -46.96 -1.36 25.46
C GLU A 164 -48.47 -1.03 25.55
N ALA A 165 -49.17 -0.28 24.65
CA ALA A 165 -49.05 -0.04 23.21
C ALA A 165 -49.87 1.20 22.72
N VAL A 166 -49.43 1.76 21.57
CA VAL A 166 -50.08 2.45 20.41
C VAL A 166 -51.54 2.98 20.42
N ALA A 167 -51.71 4.27 20.03
CA ALA A 167 -52.64 4.88 19.02
C ALA A 167 -52.57 6.43 19.17
N GLU A 168 -52.67 7.37 18.22
CA GLU A 168 -53.42 7.52 16.97
C GLU A 168 -52.86 8.75 16.18
N VAL A 169 -52.98 8.77 14.85
CA VAL A 169 -52.47 9.82 13.93
C VAL A 169 -53.62 10.66 13.35
N ALA A 170 -53.46 12.00 13.30
CA ALA A 170 -54.17 12.89 12.36
C ALA A 170 -53.36 14.21 12.11
N PRO A 171 -53.55 14.93 10.97
CA PRO A 171 -52.44 15.51 10.20
C PRO A 171 -52.41 17.05 10.11
N ALA A 172 -51.20 17.63 10.01
CA ALA A 172 -50.87 18.98 9.50
C ALA A 172 -49.33 19.11 9.56
N SER A 173 -48.53 19.57 8.61
CA SER A 173 -48.63 20.41 7.40
C SER A 173 -47.36 20.10 6.56
N PRO A 174 -47.25 20.51 5.29
CA PRO A 174 -46.12 20.11 4.45
C PRO A 174 -44.80 20.65 5.02
N VAL A 175 -43.85 19.75 5.24
CA VAL A 175 -42.47 20.12 5.56
C VAL A 175 -41.91 20.85 4.34
N ALA A 176 -41.58 22.12 4.53
CA ALA A 176 -40.94 22.95 3.54
C ALA A 176 -39.67 22.26 3.02
N SER A 177 -39.53 22.23 1.70
CA SER A 177 -38.38 21.72 1.00
C SER A 177 -37.11 22.46 1.45
N ILE A 178 -35.99 21.73 1.53
CA ILE A 178 -34.65 22.23 1.87
C ILE A 178 -34.19 23.41 0.98
N GLY A 179 -34.91 23.70 -0.11
CA GLY A 179 -34.67 24.84 -1.00
C GLY A 179 -35.02 26.23 -0.43
N ASP A 180 -35.93 26.35 0.53
CA ASP A 180 -36.38 27.68 1.00
C ASP A 180 -35.46 28.29 2.08
N TRP A 181 -34.53 27.52 2.64
CA TRP A 181 -33.54 28.01 3.61
C TRP A 181 -32.43 28.87 2.99
N PHE A 182 -32.27 28.84 1.66
CA PHE A 182 -31.16 29.51 0.97
C PHE A 182 -31.57 30.72 0.14
N ALA A 183 -32.86 31.08 0.07
CA ALA A 183 -33.36 32.16 -0.77
C ALA A 183 -33.27 33.58 -0.17
N GLY A 184 -32.34 33.82 0.75
CA GLY A 184 -32.16 35.13 1.40
C GLY A 184 -30.77 35.42 1.97
N GLN A 185 -29.74 34.69 1.55
CA GLN A 185 -28.36 34.96 1.99
C GLN A 185 -27.63 35.84 0.97
N ASP A 186 -28.11 37.07 0.82
CA ASP A 186 -27.25 38.15 0.33
C ASP A 186 -26.21 38.44 1.42
N ALA A 187 -24.98 37.99 1.16
CA ALA A 187 -23.73 38.41 1.77
C ALA A 187 -23.74 38.57 3.31
N TRP A 188 -23.66 37.47 4.05
CA TRP A 188 -23.04 37.52 5.38
C TRP A 188 -21.54 37.80 5.21
N ALA A 189 -21.18 39.08 5.14
CA ALA A 189 -19.82 39.51 5.42
C ALA A 189 -19.62 39.43 6.95
N PRO A 190 -18.58 38.72 7.44
CA PRO A 190 -18.30 38.73 8.87
C PRO A 190 -18.07 40.18 9.33
N PRO A 191 -18.55 40.57 10.53
CA PRO A 191 -18.34 41.92 11.02
C PRO A 191 -16.84 42.22 11.09
N PRO A 192 -16.39 43.43 10.72
CA PRO A 192 -14.99 43.78 10.78
C PRO A 192 -14.49 43.62 12.22
N PRO A 193 -13.25 43.13 12.42
CA PRO A 193 -12.70 42.98 13.76
C PRO A 193 -12.68 44.35 14.46
N PRO A 194 -12.95 44.40 15.78
CA PRO A 194 -12.88 45.65 16.53
C PRO A 194 -11.50 46.28 16.34
N PRO A 195 -11.40 47.63 16.26
CA PRO A 195 -10.12 48.30 16.12
C PRO A 195 -9.20 47.87 17.27
N ALA A 196 -7.97 47.50 16.93
CA ALA A 196 -6.98 47.11 17.92
C ALA A 196 -6.87 48.22 18.98
N PRO A 197 -6.85 47.90 20.28
CA PRO A 197 -6.64 48.90 21.32
C PRO A 197 -5.35 49.66 21.01
N PRO A 198 -5.30 50.99 21.23
CA PRO A 198 -4.10 51.76 20.98
C PRO A 198 -2.95 51.12 21.76
N ALA A 199 -1.83 50.89 21.08
CA ALA A 199 -0.65 50.34 21.71
C ALA A 199 -0.33 51.18 22.97
N PRO A 200 -0.09 50.55 24.14
CA PRO A 200 0.29 51.29 25.32
C PRO A 200 1.50 52.17 24.96
N PRO A 201 1.56 53.43 25.44
CA PRO A 201 2.70 54.28 25.15
C PRO A 201 3.97 53.54 25.54
N ALA A 202 4.93 53.50 24.62
CA ALA A 202 6.21 52.86 24.89
C ALA A 202 6.73 53.38 26.24
N PRO A 203 7.15 52.49 27.16
CA PRO A 203 7.72 52.95 28.41
C PRO A 203 8.86 53.93 28.07
N PRO A 204 8.99 55.05 28.81
CA PRO A 204 10.05 56.01 28.54
C PRO A 204 11.37 55.26 28.48
N ALA A 205 12.15 55.51 27.44
CA ALA A 205 13.46 54.90 27.29
C ALA A 205 14.20 55.06 28.63
N PRO A 206 14.77 53.98 29.19
CA PRO A 206 15.54 54.10 30.43
C PRO A 206 16.56 55.21 30.24
N PRO A 207 16.78 56.08 31.24
CA PRO A 207 17.73 57.16 31.12
C PRO A 207 19.04 56.57 30.61
N ALA A 208 19.61 57.19 29.58
CA ALA A 208 20.89 56.77 29.05
C ALA A 208 21.83 56.56 30.24
N PRO A 209 22.49 55.38 30.35
CA PRO A 209 23.44 55.17 31.43
C PRO A 209 24.39 56.37 31.44
N PRO A 210 24.73 56.91 32.64
CA PRO A 210 25.62 58.06 32.72
C PRO A 210 26.83 57.75 31.86
N ALA A 211 27.20 58.71 31.01
CA ALA A 211 28.37 58.57 30.16
C ALA A 211 29.49 58.00 31.05
N PRO A 212 30.13 56.88 30.65
CA PRO A 212 31.22 56.33 31.44
C PRO A 212 32.16 57.50 31.73
N PRO A 213 32.63 57.65 32.98
CA PRO A 213 33.46 58.79 33.34
C PRO A 213 34.52 58.92 32.25
N ALA A 214 34.57 60.09 31.60
CA ALA A 214 35.59 60.37 30.60
C ALA A 214 36.89 59.90 31.24
N TRP A 215 37.52 58.89 30.65
CA TRP A 215 38.66 58.26 31.27
C TRP A 215 39.68 59.39 31.50
N ALA A 216 39.78 59.83 32.75
CA ALA A 216 40.81 60.74 33.16
C ALA A 216 41.90 59.77 33.58
N PRO A 217 43.02 59.67 32.84
CA PRO A 217 44.15 58.87 33.31
C PRO A 217 44.37 59.25 34.76
N ARG A 218 44.29 58.29 35.67
CA ARG A 218 44.66 58.57 37.06
C ARG A 218 46.11 59.03 36.99
N ALA A 219 46.49 60.05 37.77
CA ALA A 219 47.88 60.46 37.89
C ALA A 219 48.69 59.25 38.42
N GLY A 220 49.27 58.46 37.50
CA GLY A 220 49.84 57.15 37.78
C GLY A 220 49.51 56.05 36.76
N ASP A 221 48.55 56.24 35.84
CA ASP A 221 48.31 55.33 34.71
C ASP A 221 49.45 55.50 33.69
N VAL A 222 50.58 54.89 34.00
CA VAL A 222 51.68 54.72 33.06
C VAL A 222 51.20 53.73 32.01
N HIS A 223 50.72 54.24 30.88
CA HIS A 223 50.62 53.44 29.66
C HIS A 223 52.04 53.01 29.29
N TYR A 224 52.44 51.83 29.75
CA TYR A 224 53.58 51.13 29.18
C TYR A 224 53.19 50.74 27.76
N SER A 225 53.37 51.66 26.81
CA SER A 225 53.48 51.31 25.40
C SER A 225 54.82 50.58 25.25
N ARG A 226 54.87 49.33 25.75
CA ARG A 226 55.96 48.43 25.41
C ARG A 226 55.90 48.31 23.89
N SER A 227 56.95 48.79 23.23
CA SER A 227 57.11 48.55 21.81
C SER A 227 57.10 47.04 21.61
N LEU A 228 56.09 46.57 20.88
CA LEU A 228 55.99 45.16 20.52
C LEU A 228 57.24 44.81 19.72
N THR A 229 57.86 43.69 20.10
CA THR A 229 58.92 43.08 19.30
C THR A 229 58.37 42.76 17.90
N GLU A 230 59.25 42.63 16.91
CA GLU A 230 58.82 42.31 15.54
C GLU A 230 58.02 41.00 15.50
N GLU A 231 58.43 40.00 16.28
CA GLU A 231 57.73 38.72 16.45
C GLU A 231 56.32 38.89 17.02
N GLU A 232 56.15 39.69 18.09
CA GLU A 232 54.82 39.96 18.66
C GLU A 232 53.91 40.72 17.69
N ARG A 233 54.47 41.62 16.86
CA ARG A 233 53.71 42.33 15.81
C ARG A 233 53.26 41.39 14.70
N GLN A 234 54.12 40.47 14.27
CA GLN A 234 53.77 39.44 13.30
C GLN A 234 52.68 38.50 13.84
N ALA A 235 52.82 38.02 15.08
CA ALA A 235 51.81 37.17 15.70
C ALA A 235 50.43 37.85 15.83
N VAL A 236 50.40 39.15 16.16
CA VAL A 236 49.15 39.92 16.20
C VAL A 236 48.56 40.14 14.80
N ALA A 237 49.39 40.33 13.77
CA ALA A 237 48.94 40.45 12.39
C ALA A 237 48.35 39.14 11.87
N GLU A 238 49.02 38.01 12.14
CA GLU A 238 48.54 36.66 11.80
C GLU A 238 47.23 36.34 12.54
N ALA A 239 47.15 36.62 13.83
CA ALA A 239 45.92 36.42 14.60
C ALA A 239 44.75 37.27 14.06
N ARG A 240 45.02 38.49 13.58
CA ARG A 240 44.00 39.34 12.93
C ARG A 240 43.57 38.78 11.57
N GLN A 241 44.49 38.24 10.78
CA GLN A 241 44.19 37.59 9.50
C GLN A 241 43.36 36.33 9.72
N ALA A 242 43.78 35.44 10.62
CA ALA A 242 43.03 34.24 11.00
C ALA A 242 41.63 34.58 11.53
N ALA A 243 41.50 35.63 12.36
CA ALA A 243 40.20 36.10 12.83
C ALA A 243 39.32 36.68 11.71
N ALA A 244 39.91 37.30 10.68
CA ALA A 244 39.18 37.80 9.51
C ALA A 244 38.69 36.63 8.64
N GLU A 245 39.53 35.63 8.39
CA GLU A 245 39.18 34.42 7.64
C GLU A 245 38.08 33.61 8.35
N ALA A 246 38.22 33.41 9.67
CA ALA A 246 37.21 32.73 10.47
C ALA A 246 35.83 33.44 10.42
N ARG A 247 35.82 34.78 10.34
CA ARG A 247 34.57 35.56 10.16
C ARG A 247 33.96 35.37 8.78
N ILE A 248 34.77 35.20 7.74
CA ILE A 248 34.29 34.91 6.37
C ILE A 248 33.68 33.50 6.34
N GLN A 249 34.41 32.49 6.83
CA GLN A 249 33.92 31.12 6.91
C GLN A 249 32.64 31.00 7.73
N ALA A 250 32.56 31.70 8.87
CA ALA A 250 31.34 31.71 9.69
C ALA A 250 30.13 32.35 8.97
N ARG A 251 30.35 33.33 8.08
CA ARG A 251 29.27 33.93 7.27
C ARG A 251 28.81 32.98 6.17
N GLU A 252 29.73 32.28 5.52
CA GLU A 252 29.43 31.27 4.50
C GLU A 252 28.66 30.09 5.10
N ALA A 253 29.15 29.53 6.21
CA ALA A 253 28.46 28.45 6.92
C ALA A 253 27.04 28.86 7.37
N ARG A 254 26.84 30.12 7.77
CA ARG A 254 25.49 30.65 8.09
C ARG A 254 24.59 30.73 6.86
N ARG A 255 25.12 31.15 5.70
CA ARG A 255 24.35 31.18 4.44
C ARG A 255 23.93 29.78 4.03
N GLU A 256 24.86 28.83 4.03
CA GLU A 256 24.57 27.42 3.73
C GLU A 256 23.52 26.83 4.68
N ALA A 257 23.61 27.12 5.99
CA ALA A 257 22.63 26.68 6.96
C ALA A 257 21.22 27.25 6.71
N VAL A 258 21.12 28.50 6.26
CA VAL A 258 19.84 29.13 5.88
C VAL A 258 19.26 28.47 4.63
N GLU A 259 20.09 28.23 3.61
CA GLU A 259 19.66 27.55 2.38
C GLU A 259 19.22 26.11 2.65
N ALA A 260 19.97 25.37 3.46
CA ALA A 260 19.62 24.01 3.87
C ALA A 260 18.25 23.98 4.60
N ARG A 261 18.02 24.92 5.52
CA ARG A 261 16.73 25.06 6.21
C ARG A 261 15.60 25.41 5.25
N ALA A 262 15.85 26.26 4.25
CA ALA A 262 14.86 26.61 3.23
C ALA A 262 14.47 25.40 2.37
N ARG A 263 15.46 24.56 1.97
CA ARG A 263 15.21 23.31 1.24
C ARG A 263 14.36 22.34 2.06
N VAL A 264 14.70 22.12 3.33
CA VAL A 264 13.91 21.25 4.22
C VAL A 264 12.48 21.77 4.38
N ARG A 265 12.30 23.09 4.55
CA ARG A 265 10.96 23.69 4.66
C ARG A 265 10.15 23.51 3.38
N ALA A 266 10.76 23.66 2.20
CA ALA A 266 10.10 23.45 0.92
C ALA A 266 9.63 22.00 0.75
N GLU A 267 10.46 21.02 1.14
CA GLU A 267 10.08 19.60 1.12
C GLU A 267 8.93 19.30 2.09
N VAL A 268 9.00 19.82 3.32
CA VAL A 268 7.91 19.67 4.30
C VAL A 268 6.62 20.30 3.81
N ALA A 269 6.68 21.43 3.10
CA ALA A 269 5.52 22.10 2.52
C ALA A 269 4.85 21.29 1.40
N ARG A 270 5.61 20.44 0.67
CA ARG A 270 5.08 19.55 -0.38
C ARG A 270 4.44 18.27 0.17
N ALA A 271 4.80 17.87 1.39
CA ALA A 271 4.33 16.62 2.00
C ALA A 271 2.78 16.48 2.10
N PRO A 272 2.00 17.53 2.42
CA PRO A 272 0.54 17.44 2.46
C PRO A 272 -0.07 17.13 1.09
N GLU A 273 0.39 17.80 0.03
CA GLU A 273 -0.10 17.58 -1.34
C GLU A 273 0.21 16.16 -1.81
N ALA A 274 1.44 15.68 -1.55
CA ALA A 274 1.84 14.31 -1.86
C ALA A 274 0.95 13.28 -1.12
N ARG A 275 0.57 13.54 0.14
CA ARG A 275 -0.35 12.67 0.90
C ARG A 275 -1.77 12.66 0.32
N VAL A 276 -2.27 13.81 -0.14
CA VAL A 276 -3.58 13.90 -0.79
C VAL A 276 -3.58 13.13 -2.11
N GLN A 277 -2.54 13.31 -2.92
CA GLN A 277 -2.38 12.58 -4.18
C GLN A 277 -2.26 11.06 -3.95
N ALA A 278 -1.48 10.63 -2.95
CA ALA A 278 -1.37 9.22 -2.60
C ALA A 278 -2.73 8.61 -2.17
N ARG A 279 -3.50 9.33 -1.34
CA ARG A 279 -4.85 8.89 -0.95
C ARG A 279 -5.81 8.82 -2.13
N ALA A 280 -5.75 9.79 -3.05
CA ALA A 280 -6.56 9.79 -4.26
C ALA A 280 -6.22 8.58 -5.15
N ALA A 281 -4.93 8.29 -5.35
CA ALA A 281 -4.48 7.14 -6.12
C ALA A 281 -4.94 5.80 -5.50
N VAL A 282 -4.87 5.66 -4.17
CA VAL A 282 -5.38 4.48 -3.46
C VAL A 282 -6.90 4.33 -3.64
N ALA A 283 -7.66 5.43 -3.52
CA ALA A 283 -9.10 5.42 -3.72
C ALA A 283 -9.48 5.07 -5.17
N GLU A 284 -8.73 5.56 -6.15
CA GLU A 284 -8.91 5.21 -7.56
C GLU A 284 -8.62 3.73 -7.83
N ALA A 285 -7.51 3.21 -7.29
CA ALA A 285 -7.16 1.79 -7.39
C ALA A 285 -8.25 0.89 -6.78
N ALA A 286 -8.81 1.28 -5.63
CA ALA A 286 -9.92 0.55 -5.00
C ALA A 286 -11.18 0.54 -5.89
N ARG A 287 -11.52 1.68 -6.52
CA ARG A 287 -12.64 1.75 -7.48
C ARG A 287 -12.40 0.88 -8.71
N ALA A 288 -11.17 0.88 -9.24
CA ALA A 288 -10.79 0.04 -10.37
C ALA A 288 -10.90 -1.45 -10.03
N GLN A 289 -10.44 -1.86 -8.84
CA GLN A 289 -10.59 -3.23 -8.35
C GLN A 289 -12.06 -3.62 -8.17
N ALA A 290 -12.90 -2.75 -7.62
CA ALA A 290 -14.34 -3.00 -7.50
C ALA A 290 -15.01 -3.22 -8.87
N ARG A 291 -14.71 -2.37 -9.86
CA ARG A 291 -15.21 -2.54 -11.24
C ARG A 291 -14.73 -3.84 -11.87
N ALA A 292 -13.45 -4.20 -11.67
CA ALA A 292 -12.91 -5.46 -12.15
C ALA A 292 -13.58 -6.66 -11.48
N GLY A 293 -13.92 -6.57 -10.19
CA GLY A 293 -14.70 -7.58 -9.47
C GLY A 293 -16.07 -7.81 -10.11
N VAL A 294 -16.84 -6.74 -10.29
CA VAL A 294 -18.18 -6.80 -10.93
C VAL A 294 -18.09 -7.36 -12.36
N ALA A 295 -17.09 -6.95 -13.14
CA ALA A 295 -16.90 -7.45 -14.50
C ALA A 295 -16.58 -8.96 -14.52
N ARG A 296 -15.79 -9.47 -13.56
CA ARG A 296 -15.52 -10.90 -13.42
C ARG A 296 -16.78 -11.69 -13.05
N GLU A 297 -17.59 -11.17 -12.13
CA GLU A 297 -18.86 -11.82 -11.76
C GLU A 297 -19.83 -11.88 -12.95
N HIS A 298 -19.92 -10.81 -13.73
CA HIS A 298 -20.73 -10.80 -14.96
C HIS A 298 -20.22 -11.82 -15.97
N ALA A 299 -18.91 -11.83 -16.24
CA ALA A 299 -18.29 -12.79 -17.15
C ALA A 299 -18.53 -14.25 -16.69
N ALA A 300 -18.44 -14.52 -15.38
CA ALA A 300 -18.71 -15.84 -14.82
C ALA A 300 -20.17 -16.27 -15.02
N ARG A 301 -21.13 -15.35 -14.86
CA ARG A 301 -22.55 -15.62 -15.14
C ARG A 301 -22.80 -15.94 -16.61
N GLU A 302 -22.27 -15.12 -17.51
CA GLU A 302 -22.38 -15.35 -18.97
C GLU A 302 -21.76 -16.69 -19.38
N MET A 303 -20.61 -17.05 -18.82
CA MET A 303 -20.00 -18.36 -19.07
C MET A 303 -20.85 -19.52 -18.53
N ALA A 304 -21.45 -19.36 -17.34
CA ALA A 304 -22.35 -20.36 -16.79
C ALA A 304 -23.61 -20.55 -17.66
N GLU A 305 -24.21 -19.44 -18.12
CA GLU A 305 -25.35 -19.48 -19.05
C GLU A 305 -24.97 -20.14 -20.38
N ALA A 306 -23.81 -19.77 -20.95
CA ALA A 306 -23.30 -20.39 -22.16
C ALA A 306 -23.13 -21.91 -22.03
N ARG A 307 -22.63 -22.40 -20.87
CA ARG A 307 -22.53 -23.85 -20.61
C ARG A 307 -23.90 -24.53 -20.57
N VAL A 308 -24.89 -23.90 -19.94
CA VAL A 308 -26.27 -24.43 -19.93
C VAL A 308 -26.83 -24.50 -21.35
N HIS A 309 -26.60 -23.46 -22.16
CA HIS A 309 -27.01 -23.46 -23.56
C HIS A 309 -26.31 -24.54 -24.39
N MET A 310 -24.99 -24.73 -24.21
CA MET A 310 -24.24 -25.81 -24.89
C MET A 310 -24.73 -27.20 -24.47
N ALA A 311 -25.00 -27.41 -23.19
CA ALA A 311 -25.54 -28.68 -22.69
C ALA A 311 -26.91 -28.99 -23.29
N ARG A 312 -27.83 -28.01 -23.29
CA ARG A 312 -29.14 -28.15 -23.95
C ARG A 312 -29.01 -28.40 -25.45
N GLY A 313 -28.09 -27.72 -26.12
CA GLY A 313 -27.80 -27.94 -27.54
C GLY A 313 -27.32 -29.38 -27.81
N ALA A 314 -26.44 -29.91 -26.96
CA ALA A 314 -26.00 -31.29 -27.06
C ALA A 314 -27.14 -32.30 -26.84
N ASP A 315 -28.02 -32.05 -25.87
CA ASP A 315 -29.21 -32.90 -25.64
C ASP A 315 -30.15 -32.91 -26.85
N GLN A 316 -30.37 -31.76 -27.47
CA GLN A 316 -31.16 -31.65 -28.71
C GLN A 316 -30.51 -32.40 -29.87
N MET A 317 -29.18 -32.36 -29.99
CA MET A 317 -28.45 -33.09 -31.03
C MET A 317 -28.58 -34.61 -30.84
N VAL A 318 -28.52 -35.11 -29.59
CA VAL A 318 -28.73 -36.53 -29.29
C VAL A 318 -30.16 -36.95 -29.65
N ALA A 319 -31.17 -36.17 -29.23
CA ALA A 319 -32.57 -36.45 -29.59
C ALA A 319 -32.79 -36.44 -31.12
N GLY A 320 -32.17 -35.48 -31.83
CA GLY A 320 -32.19 -35.44 -33.29
C GLY A 320 -31.56 -36.68 -33.92
N ALA A 321 -30.42 -37.15 -33.38
CA ALA A 321 -29.75 -38.35 -33.85
C ALA A 321 -30.63 -39.61 -33.64
N GLU A 322 -31.29 -39.73 -32.49
CA GLU A 322 -32.25 -40.81 -32.22
C GLU A 322 -33.41 -40.80 -33.23
N GLN A 323 -33.97 -39.62 -33.51
CA GLN A 323 -35.03 -39.48 -34.52
C GLN A 323 -34.54 -39.91 -35.91
N MET A 324 -33.32 -39.52 -36.31
CA MET A 324 -32.72 -39.92 -37.58
C MET A 324 -32.49 -41.43 -37.66
N ARG A 325 -32.10 -42.09 -36.56
CA ARG A 325 -31.98 -43.56 -36.50
C ARG A 325 -33.32 -44.26 -36.60
N GLN A 326 -34.34 -43.75 -35.91
CA GLN A 326 -35.70 -44.29 -36.01
C GLN A 326 -36.23 -44.15 -37.44
N GLU A 327 -36.03 -43.01 -38.08
CA GLU A 327 -36.44 -42.78 -39.47
C GLU A 327 -35.65 -43.65 -40.44
N SER A 328 -34.33 -43.76 -40.25
CA SER A 328 -33.48 -44.70 -41.00
C SER A 328 -34.01 -46.14 -40.91
N ALA A 329 -34.40 -46.59 -39.71
CA ALA A 329 -34.95 -47.92 -39.48
C ALA A 329 -36.31 -48.10 -40.16
N ARG A 330 -37.20 -47.11 -40.07
CA ARG A 330 -38.51 -47.12 -40.76
C ARG A 330 -38.36 -47.18 -42.28
N LEU A 331 -37.42 -46.44 -42.85
CA LEU A 331 -37.14 -46.46 -44.29
C LEU A 331 -36.62 -47.81 -44.80
N ARG A 332 -36.20 -48.75 -43.92
CA ARG A 332 -35.86 -50.11 -44.34
C ARG A 332 -37.11 -50.92 -44.71
N ASP A 333 -38.26 -50.59 -44.13
CA ASP A 333 -39.53 -51.23 -44.43
C ASP A 333 -40.09 -50.76 -45.80
N PRO A 334 -40.29 -51.68 -46.77
CA PRO A 334 -40.89 -51.34 -48.06
C PRO A 334 -42.29 -50.73 -47.96
N ALA A 335 -43.11 -51.15 -46.99
CA ALA A 335 -44.46 -50.63 -46.82
C ALA A 335 -44.44 -49.15 -46.41
N TYR A 336 -43.54 -48.80 -45.49
CA TYR A 336 -43.34 -47.42 -45.07
C TYR A 336 -42.85 -46.53 -46.23
N ARG A 337 -41.91 -47.00 -47.05
CA ARG A 337 -41.43 -46.25 -48.23
C ARG A 337 -42.54 -46.03 -49.25
N ALA A 338 -43.38 -47.03 -49.51
CA ALA A 338 -44.53 -46.88 -50.42
C ALA A 338 -45.48 -45.76 -49.97
N THR A 339 -45.81 -45.70 -48.68
CA THR A 339 -46.63 -44.60 -48.11
C THR A 339 -45.95 -43.24 -48.24
N GLN A 340 -44.62 -43.16 -48.07
CA GLN A 340 -43.87 -41.90 -48.23
C GLN A 340 -43.87 -41.41 -49.69
N ILE A 341 -43.77 -42.31 -50.66
CA ILE A 341 -43.84 -41.97 -52.10
C ILE A 341 -45.22 -41.41 -52.45
N GLU A 342 -46.29 -42.01 -51.92
CA GLU A 342 -47.66 -41.53 -52.11
C GLU A 342 -47.85 -40.12 -51.52
N ARG A 343 -47.42 -39.90 -50.27
CA ARG A 343 -47.44 -38.58 -49.63
C ARG A 343 -46.57 -37.53 -50.33
N ALA A 344 -45.44 -37.94 -50.92
CA ALA A 344 -44.62 -37.04 -51.72
C ALA A 344 -45.37 -36.61 -52.99
N ARG A 345 -46.02 -37.56 -53.68
CA ARG A 345 -46.85 -37.26 -54.86
C ARG A 345 -48.02 -36.35 -54.56
N GLU A 346 -48.70 -36.52 -53.43
CA GLU A 346 -49.77 -35.63 -52.97
C GLU A 346 -49.29 -34.18 -52.77
N ARG A 347 -48.02 -34.00 -52.37
CA ARG A 347 -47.37 -32.68 -52.23
C ARG A 347 -46.79 -32.13 -53.53
N GLY A 348 -46.88 -32.89 -54.63
CA GLY A 348 -46.29 -32.53 -55.93
C GLY A 348 -44.79 -32.86 -56.04
N ASP A 349 -44.21 -33.55 -55.06
CA ASP A 349 -42.81 -33.97 -55.08
C ASP A 349 -42.64 -35.33 -55.76
N THR A 350 -41.53 -35.50 -56.47
CA THR A 350 -41.14 -36.78 -57.07
C THR A 350 -40.02 -37.41 -56.25
N VAL A 351 -40.34 -38.50 -55.55
CA VAL A 351 -39.38 -39.29 -54.76
C VAL A 351 -39.50 -40.75 -55.16
N THR A 352 -38.38 -41.40 -55.43
CA THR A 352 -38.31 -42.81 -55.86
C THR A 352 -37.98 -43.74 -54.69
N ASP A 353 -38.37 -45.01 -54.82
CA ASP A 353 -38.05 -46.03 -53.80
C ASP A 353 -36.53 -46.19 -53.62
N ALA A 354 -35.77 -46.15 -54.73
CA ALA A 354 -34.31 -46.23 -54.72
C ALA A 354 -33.67 -45.06 -53.95
N GLU A 355 -34.21 -43.84 -54.06
CA GLU A 355 -33.71 -42.69 -53.30
C GLU A 355 -33.96 -42.84 -51.80
N LEU A 356 -35.16 -43.28 -51.40
CA LEU A 356 -35.51 -43.54 -50.00
C LEU A 356 -34.68 -44.69 -49.41
N GLN A 357 -34.43 -45.75 -50.21
CA GLN A 357 -33.59 -46.86 -49.81
C GLN A 357 -32.12 -46.42 -49.62
N ALA A 358 -31.61 -45.55 -50.51
CA ALA A 358 -30.28 -44.96 -50.39
C ALA A 358 -30.17 -43.89 -49.28
N LEU A 359 -31.30 -43.34 -48.81
CA LEU A 359 -31.36 -42.36 -47.73
C LEU A 359 -31.21 -43.01 -46.35
N SER A 360 -31.77 -44.21 -46.15
CA SER A 360 -31.69 -44.94 -44.87
C SER A 360 -30.26 -45.05 -44.30
N PRO A 361 -29.25 -45.57 -45.03
CA PRO A 361 -27.89 -45.65 -44.50
C PRO A 361 -27.24 -44.27 -44.29
N ARG A 362 -27.59 -43.26 -45.11
CA ARG A 362 -27.09 -41.88 -44.95
C ARG A 362 -27.60 -41.25 -43.65
N LEU A 363 -28.87 -41.41 -43.33
CA LEU A 363 -29.46 -40.91 -42.08
C LEU A 363 -28.81 -41.56 -40.85
N ALA A 364 -28.50 -42.86 -40.92
CA ALA A 364 -27.78 -43.55 -39.84
C ALA A 364 -26.37 -42.94 -39.63
N THR A 365 -25.61 -42.76 -40.71
CA THR A 365 -24.27 -42.14 -40.64
C THR A 365 -24.33 -40.70 -40.11
N GLN A 366 -25.33 -39.91 -40.54
CA GLN A 366 -25.52 -38.55 -40.05
C GLN A 366 -25.89 -38.52 -38.56
N ALA A 367 -26.69 -39.49 -38.09
CA ALA A 367 -27.00 -39.62 -36.67
C ALA A 367 -25.73 -39.88 -35.83
N ASP A 368 -24.85 -40.78 -36.30
CA ASP A 368 -23.58 -41.07 -35.61
C ASP A 368 -22.61 -39.88 -35.61
N GLU A 369 -22.62 -39.06 -36.67
CA GLU A 369 -21.88 -37.80 -36.69
C GLU A 369 -22.47 -36.77 -35.72
N LEU A 370 -23.79 -36.64 -35.69
CA LEU A 370 -24.49 -35.70 -34.82
C LEU A 370 -24.27 -36.03 -33.34
N GLU A 371 -24.30 -37.31 -32.98
CA GLU A 371 -24.01 -37.77 -31.62
C GLU A 371 -22.54 -37.52 -31.22
N ARG A 372 -21.58 -37.77 -32.13
CA ARG A 372 -20.17 -37.42 -31.88
C ARG A 372 -19.99 -35.92 -31.61
N ARG A 373 -20.61 -35.06 -32.41
CA ARG A 373 -20.58 -33.61 -32.20
C ARG A 373 -21.25 -33.20 -30.88
N ALA A 374 -22.31 -33.89 -30.47
CA ALA A 374 -22.95 -33.64 -29.18
C ALA A 374 -22.01 -33.96 -27.99
N VAL A 375 -21.27 -35.06 -28.07
CA VAL A 375 -20.24 -35.41 -27.07
C VAL A 375 -19.15 -34.34 -27.03
N GLU A 376 -18.60 -33.94 -28.19
CA GLU A 376 -17.60 -32.88 -28.26
C GLU A 376 -18.10 -31.56 -27.65
N LEU A 377 -19.37 -31.21 -27.87
CA LEU A 377 -19.99 -30.00 -27.33
C LEU A 377 -20.11 -30.08 -25.80
N ARG A 378 -20.51 -31.23 -25.24
CA ARG A 378 -20.54 -31.45 -23.78
C ARG A 378 -19.14 -31.36 -23.17
N GLU A 379 -18.15 -31.95 -23.80
CA GLU A 379 -16.77 -31.86 -23.32
C GLU A 379 -16.22 -30.42 -23.38
N ARG A 380 -16.53 -29.66 -24.45
CA ARG A 380 -16.16 -28.25 -24.54
C ARG A 380 -16.81 -27.43 -23.43
N ALA A 381 -18.09 -27.69 -23.14
CA ALA A 381 -18.80 -27.04 -22.03
C ALA A 381 -18.15 -27.38 -20.68
N ALA A 382 -17.70 -28.62 -20.48
CA ALA A 382 -17.02 -29.06 -19.26
C ALA A 382 -15.60 -28.49 -19.09
N ARG A 383 -14.88 -28.23 -20.18
CA ARG A 383 -13.49 -27.72 -20.17
C ARG A 383 -13.37 -26.21 -19.97
N GLN A 384 -14.44 -25.43 -20.11
CA GLN A 384 -14.35 -23.99 -19.88
C GLN A 384 -14.08 -23.71 -18.38
N PRO A 385 -13.05 -22.93 -18.02
CA PRO A 385 -12.76 -22.59 -16.63
C PRO A 385 -13.84 -21.69 -16.03
N SER A 386 -14.18 -21.94 -14.75
CA SER A 386 -15.17 -21.20 -13.93
C SER A 386 -14.75 -19.78 -13.60
#